data_AF-A0A0C4YMS7-F1
#
_entry.id   AF-A0A0C4YMS7-F1
#
_cell.length_a   1.000
_cell.length_b   1.000
_cell.length_c   1.000
_cell.angle_alpha   90.00
_cell.angle_beta   90.00
_cell.angle_gamma   90.00
#
_symmetry.space_group_name_H-M   'P 1'
#
loop_
_entity.id
_entity.type
_entity.pdbx_description
1 polymer ?
#
loop_
_entity_poly.entity_id
_entity_poly.type
_entity_poly.pdbx_seq_one_letter_code
_entity_poly.pdbx_strand_id
1 'polypeptide(L)'
;MTYPANADDRDRIRAQNAAYQLGTLSTTILDITQQGCAELWRVSAGLAAVLRLLEADEEADMDTVGIQCLLAPLKEQLDQAVSRVQEML
;
A
#
# COMPACT_ATOMS: atom_id res chain seq x y z
N MET A 1 12.16 -7.42 51.63
CA MET A 1 12.27 -8.23 50.40
C MET A 1 12.94 -7.39 49.33
N THR A 2 14.25 -7.55 49.14
CA THR A 2 15.01 -6.89 48.07
C THR A 2 14.81 -7.70 46.79
N TYR A 3 14.03 -7.16 45.85
CA TYR A 3 13.94 -7.68 44.49
C TYR A 3 15.36 -7.70 43.89
N PRO A 4 15.83 -8.82 43.30
CA PRO A 4 17.22 -8.89 42.89
C PRO A 4 17.43 -7.97 41.67
N ALA A 5 18.35 -7.02 41.80
CA ALA A 5 18.68 -6.01 40.77
C ALA A 5 18.98 -6.62 39.38
N ASN A 6 19.37 -7.90 39.34
CA ASN A 6 19.64 -8.66 38.10
C ASN A 6 18.37 -9.07 37.32
N ALA A 7 17.20 -9.07 37.92
CA ALA A 7 15.93 -9.35 37.25
C ALA A 7 15.42 -8.07 36.58
N ASP A 8 15.52 -6.94 37.29
CA ASP A 8 15.17 -5.61 36.79
C ASP A 8 16.01 -5.20 35.57
N ASP A 9 17.34 -5.41 35.62
CA ASP A 9 18.21 -5.15 34.47
C ASP A 9 17.90 -6.06 33.26
N ARG A 10 17.56 -7.33 33.49
CA ARG A 10 17.21 -8.26 32.41
C ARG A 10 15.87 -7.90 31.76
N ASP A 11 14.89 -7.51 32.56
CA ASP A 11 13.59 -7.10 32.05
C ASP A 11 13.68 -5.74 31.34
N ARG A 12 14.53 -4.82 31.80
CA ARG A 12 14.85 -3.58 31.09
C ARG A 12 15.50 -3.85 29.72
N ILE A 13 16.50 -4.75 29.66
CA ILE A 13 17.15 -5.12 28.39
C ILE A 13 16.14 -5.76 27.43
N ARG A 14 15.27 -6.64 27.93
CA ARG A 14 14.20 -7.26 27.11
C ARG A 14 13.23 -6.23 26.57
N ALA A 15 12.76 -5.30 27.41
CA ALA A 15 11.87 -4.22 27.00
C ALA A 15 12.53 -3.33 25.94
N GLN A 16 13.82 -3.01 26.09
CA GLN A 16 14.55 -2.20 25.13
C GLN A 16 14.74 -2.92 23.79
N ASN A 17 15.05 -4.22 23.81
CA ASN A 17 15.12 -5.04 22.61
C ASN A 17 13.76 -5.14 21.90
N ALA A 18 12.67 -5.32 22.66
CA ALA A 18 11.32 -5.34 22.10
C ALA A 18 10.95 -4.00 21.46
N ALA A 19 11.27 -2.87 22.12
CA ALA A 19 11.05 -1.54 21.57
C ALA A 19 11.86 -1.31 20.28
N TYR A 20 13.12 -1.75 20.24
CA TYR A 20 13.95 -1.68 19.05
C TYR A 20 13.38 -2.53 17.90
N GLN A 21 12.94 -3.76 18.20
CA GLN A 21 12.32 -4.63 17.20
C GLN A 21 11.00 -4.07 16.68
N LEU A 22 10.17 -3.48 17.54
CA LEU A 22 8.94 -2.80 17.14
C LEU A 22 9.22 -1.58 16.26
N GLY A 23 10.23 -0.77 16.61
CA GLY A 23 10.64 0.37 15.78
C GLY A 23 11.16 -0.07 14.40
N THR A 24 11.95 -1.14 14.36
CA THR A 24 12.43 -1.74 13.11
C THR A 24 11.26 -2.26 12.28
N LEU A 25 10.36 -3.04 12.87
CA LEU A 25 9.18 -3.58 12.20
C LEU A 25 8.28 -2.47 11.67
N SER A 26 8.04 -1.42 12.46
CA SER A 26 7.24 -0.26 12.05
C SER A 26 7.86 0.45 10.85
N THR A 27 9.18 0.61 10.84
CA THR A 27 9.90 1.23 9.72
C THR A 27 9.80 0.36 8.46
N THR A 28 9.98 -0.95 8.59
CA THR A 28 9.85 -1.89 7.48
C THR A 28 8.43 -1.91 6.91
N ILE A 29 7.40 -1.90 7.76
CA ILE A 29 6.00 -1.85 7.31
C ILE A 29 5.76 -0.54 6.54
N LEU A 30 6.20 0.60 7.08
CA LEU A 30 6.04 1.89 6.43
C LEU A 30 6.69 1.91 5.03
N ASP A 31 7.93 1.45 4.92
CA ASP A 31 8.68 1.43 3.66
C ASP A 31 8.02 0.53 2.61
N ILE A 32 7.66 -0.72 2.99
CA ILE A 32 6.97 -1.66 2.11
C ILE A 32 5.62 -1.11 1.68
N THR A 33 4.85 -0.53 2.60
CA THR A 33 3.53 0.03 2.28
C THR A 33 3.65 1.25 1.35
N GLN A 34 4.59 2.16 1.59
CA GLN A 34 4.86 3.29 0.71
C GLN A 34 5.27 2.84 -0.70
N GLN A 35 6.19 1.89 -0.79
CA GLN A 35 6.63 1.34 -2.08
C GLN A 35 5.48 0.65 -2.81
N GLY A 36 4.70 -0.19 -2.11
CA GLY A 36 3.53 -0.86 -2.67
C GLY A 36 2.48 0.13 -3.20
N CYS A 37 2.16 1.18 -2.42
CA CYS A 37 1.26 2.25 -2.89
C CYS A 37 1.81 2.96 -4.14
N ALA A 38 3.11 3.24 -4.19
CA ALA A 38 3.74 3.87 -5.36
C ALA A 38 3.65 2.98 -6.61
N GLU A 39 3.87 1.67 -6.47
CA GLU A 39 3.72 0.70 -7.56
C GLU A 39 2.26 0.62 -8.05
N LEU A 40 1.30 0.56 -7.14
CA LEU A 40 -0.13 0.53 -7.49
C LEU A 40 -0.61 1.83 -8.15
N TRP A 41 -0.08 3.00 -7.74
CA TRP A 41 -0.35 4.26 -8.43
C TRP A 41 0.16 4.26 -9.87
N ARG A 42 1.32 3.65 -10.13
CA ARG A 42 1.81 3.49 -11.51
C ARG A 42 0.88 2.59 -12.33
N VAL A 43 0.37 1.51 -11.74
CA VAL A 43 -0.63 0.64 -12.39
C VAL A 43 -1.90 1.43 -12.71
N SER A 44 -2.41 2.21 -11.76
CA SER A 44 -3.56 3.09 -11.98
C SER A 44 -3.34 4.10 -13.11
N ALA A 45 -2.17 4.74 -13.16
CA ALA A 45 -1.81 5.65 -14.23
C ALA A 45 -1.74 4.93 -15.60
N GLY A 46 -1.23 3.70 -15.62
CA GLY A 46 -1.25 2.82 -16.79
C GLY A 46 -2.66 2.51 -17.27
N LEU A 47 -3.56 2.13 -16.36
CA LEU A 47 -4.98 1.92 -16.68
C LEU A 47 -5.64 3.20 -17.23
N ALA A 48 -5.31 4.36 -16.68
CA ALA A 48 -5.79 5.64 -17.19
C ALA A 48 -5.29 5.95 -18.62
N ALA A 49 -4.08 5.53 -18.95
CA ALA A 49 -3.55 5.64 -20.31
C ALA A 49 -4.26 4.68 -21.27
N VAL A 50 -4.49 3.43 -20.86
CA VAL A 50 -5.23 2.44 -21.66
C VAL A 50 -6.66 2.92 -21.93
N LEU A 51 -7.38 3.42 -20.93
CA LEU A 51 -8.73 3.96 -21.11
C LEU A 51 -8.76 5.11 -22.14
N ARG A 52 -7.82 6.05 -22.04
CA ARG A 52 -7.71 7.14 -23.03
C ARG A 52 -7.41 6.65 -24.44
N LEU A 53 -6.63 5.58 -24.59
CA LEU A 53 -6.36 4.99 -25.91
C LEU A 53 -7.62 4.35 -26.49
N LEU A 54 -8.39 3.64 -25.66
CA LEU A 54 -9.66 3.06 -26.09
C LEU A 54 -10.67 4.17 -26.45
N GLU A 55 -10.70 5.26 -25.68
CA GLU A 55 -11.61 6.41 -25.92
C GLU A 55 -11.27 7.17 -27.21
N ALA A 56 -10.00 7.14 -27.62
CA ALA A 56 -9.54 7.78 -28.85
C ALA A 56 -9.84 6.97 -30.12
N ASP A 57 -10.32 5.73 -29.98
CA ASP A 57 -10.70 4.89 -31.12
C ASP A 57 -12.09 5.28 -31.64
N GLU A 58 -12.12 6.06 -32.73
CA GLU A 58 -13.35 6.55 -33.35
C GLU A 58 -14.18 5.43 -34.02
N GLU A 59 -13.57 4.25 -34.26
CA GLU A 59 -14.24 3.05 -34.80
C GLU A 59 -14.44 1.96 -33.73
N ALA A 60 -14.48 2.34 -32.45
CA ALA A 60 -14.62 1.41 -31.33
C ALA A 60 -15.77 0.41 -31.54
N ASP A 61 -15.41 -0.87 -31.57
CA ASP A 61 -16.39 -1.96 -31.61
C ASP A 61 -17.00 -2.22 -30.22
N MET A 62 -17.98 -3.13 -30.18
CA MET A 62 -18.65 -3.49 -28.93
C MET A 62 -17.69 -4.07 -27.88
N ASP A 63 -16.61 -4.71 -28.30
CA ASP A 63 -15.62 -5.29 -27.39
C ASP A 63 -14.78 -4.17 -26.74
N THR A 64 -14.40 -3.16 -27.51
CA THR A 64 -13.68 -1.96 -27.06
C THR A 64 -14.50 -1.20 -26.02
N VAL A 65 -15.80 -0.98 -26.30
CA VAL A 65 -16.74 -0.39 -25.34
C VAL A 65 -16.91 -1.26 -24.09
N GLY A 66 -17.00 -2.59 -24.26
CA GLY A 66 -17.08 -3.54 -23.16
C GLY A 66 -15.85 -3.48 -22.24
N ILE A 67 -14.65 -3.43 -22.82
CA ILE A 67 -13.39 -3.32 -22.10
C ILE A 67 -13.32 -1.98 -21.34
N GLN A 68 -13.71 -0.86 -21.96
CA GLN A 68 -13.78 0.43 -21.27
C GLN A 68 -14.71 0.39 -20.04
N CYS A 69 -15.91 -0.14 -20.22
CA CYS A 69 -16.91 -0.29 -19.14
C CYS A 69 -16.42 -1.16 -17.98
N LEU A 70 -15.50 -2.11 -18.24
CA LEU A 70 -14.89 -2.94 -17.21
C LEU A 70 -13.67 -2.26 -16.56
N LEU A 71 -12.80 -1.64 -17.36
CA LEU A 71 -11.55 -1.05 -16.87
C LEU A 71 -11.77 0.24 -16.08
N ALA A 72 -12.75 1.07 -16.45
CA ALA A 72 -13.05 2.31 -15.75
C ALA A 72 -13.39 2.09 -14.26
N PRO A 73 -14.36 1.23 -13.89
CA PRO A 73 -14.65 0.96 -12.48
C PRO A 73 -13.52 0.23 -11.76
N LEU A 74 -12.76 -0.64 -12.44
CA LEU A 74 -11.60 -1.31 -11.84
C LEU A 74 -10.49 -0.31 -11.47
N LYS A 75 -10.24 0.67 -12.33
CA LYS A 75 -9.31 1.76 -12.02
C LYS A 75 -9.79 2.56 -10.81
N GLU A 76 -11.07 2.93 -10.77
CA GLU A 76 -11.62 3.70 -9.66
C GLU A 76 -11.52 2.93 -8.33
N GLN A 77 -11.83 1.63 -8.35
CA GLN A 77 -11.66 0.77 -7.17
C GLN A 77 -10.21 0.68 -6.72
N LEU A 78 -9.26 0.58 -7.66
CA LEU A 78 -7.83 0.60 -7.35
C LEU A 78 -7.43 1.93 -6.70
N ASP A 79 -7.83 3.06 -7.28
CA ASP A 79 -7.52 4.40 -6.75
C ASP A 79 -8.04 4.56 -5.32
N GLN A 80 -9.29 4.17 -5.07
CA GLN A 80 -9.88 4.23 -3.73
C GLN A 80 -9.15 3.31 -2.74
N ALA A 81 -8.80 2.09 -3.15
CA ALA A 81 -8.09 1.15 -2.28
C ALA A 81 -6.70 1.67 -1.91
N VAL A 82 -5.95 2.22 -2.88
CA VAL A 82 -4.61 2.77 -2.64
C VAL A 82 -4.69 4.02 -1.77
N SER A 83 -5.63 4.94 -2.02
CA SER A 83 -5.84 6.12 -1.17
C SER A 83 -6.11 5.74 0.28
N ARG A 84 -6.98 4.76 0.55
CA ARG A 84 -7.26 4.29 1.92
C ARG A 84 -6.01 3.77 2.62
N VAL A 85 -5.14 3.06 1.91
CA VAL A 85 -3.87 2.57 2.48
C VAL A 85 -2.91 3.73 2.75
N GLN A 86 -2.84 4.71 1.86
CA GLN A 86 -2.00 5.89 2.05
C GLN A 86 -2.48 6.79 3.19
N GLU A 87 -3.78 6.90 3.42
CA GLU A 87 -4.37 7.64 4.55
C GLU A 87 -4.01 7.01 5.92
N MET A 88 -3.56 5.75 5.93
CA MET A 88 -3.10 5.05 7.14
C MET A 88 -1.61 5.28 7.43
N LEU A 89 -0.85 5.86 6.50
CA LEU A 89 0.58 6.16 6.64
C LEU A 89 0.80 7.54 7.27
#